data_AF-G9NRR3-F1
#
_entry.id   AF-G9NRR3-F1
#
_cell.length_a   1.000
_cell.length_b   1.000
_cell.length_c   1.000
_cell.angle_alpha   90.00
_cell.angle_beta   90.00
_cell.angle_gamma   90.00
#
_symmetry.space_group_name_H-M   'P 1'
#
loop_
_entity.id
_entity.type
_entity.pdbx_description
1 polymer ?
#
loop_
_entity_poly.entity_id
_entity_poly.type
_entity_poly.pdbx_seq_one_letter_code
_entity_poly.pdbx_strand_id
1 'polypeptide(L)'
;MNIIKLLSSFQRLRPHTRSYLLRLPVEILLEILNLLPPHCLLVIYQTCRPLRAITHQYFLSGRGEILATLEDKLRYLTCLARSLPDYWVCARCCKLHKIVWRDVPATHLYNPECEYGSDLWRDPEDIQIRNSFALNMPAHRHVQLTLKYTRLRTIKWRQRRRLQRLLEPHYFPDKERFYNHKEEGILEQSSFYPKVIDGRYVHLSVQTYLGAQNTISRQFLRRERICHHIRDYKTNLTMAFDMAFSAKDSQLFFSCSSCGTDFSIQASPELVIICTWQDLGPEGTVFDPEWESMFCDLTRVSHQPGNARKLYDQLENNEDYLVL
;
A
#
# COMPACT_ATOMS: atom_id res chain seq x y z
N MET A 1 34.27 6.98 48.01
CA MET A 1 33.32 5.85 48.06
C MET A 1 33.03 5.44 46.62
N ASN A 2 33.47 4.25 46.21
CA ASN A 2 33.76 3.92 44.81
C ASN A 2 32.56 3.24 44.12
N ILE A 3 31.86 3.96 43.23
CA ILE A 3 30.64 3.52 42.50
C ILE A 3 30.86 2.23 41.69
N ILE A 4 32.11 1.91 41.34
CA ILE A 4 32.49 0.70 40.60
C ILE A 4 32.31 -0.58 41.44
N LYS A 5 32.33 -0.50 42.78
CA LYS A 5 32.07 -1.65 43.66
C LYS A 5 30.58 -1.95 43.86
N LEU A 6 29.68 -1.00 43.60
CA LEU A 6 28.23 -1.24 43.63
C LEU A 6 27.72 -1.89 42.33
N LEU A 7 28.47 -1.75 41.24
CA LEU A 7 28.17 -2.35 39.94
C LEU A 7 28.75 -3.77 39.77
N SER A 8 29.73 -4.15 40.59
CA SER A 8 30.36 -5.48 40.55
C SER A 8 29.73 -6.51 41.49
N SER A 9 28.76 -6.14 42.33
CA SER A 9 28.04 -7.05 43.23
C SER A 9 26.76 -7.66 42.61
N PHE A 10 26.53 -7.48 41.31
CA PHE A 10 25.41 -8.10 40.57
C PHE A 10 25.82 -9.29 39.71
N GLN A 11 26.79 -10.10 40.14
CA GLN A 11 26.94 -11.43 39.58
C GLN A 11 26.21 -12.48 40.45
N ARG A 12 25.27 -13.16 39.78
CA ARG A 12 24.61 -14.43 40.14
C ARG A 12 23.33 -14.32 40.99
N LEU A 13 22.33 -13.67 40.42
CA LEU A 13 21.06 -14.38 40.23
C LEU A 13 20.87 -14.46 38.73
N ARG A 14 21.00 -15.65 38.13
CA ARG A 14 20.55 -15.86 36.75
C ARG A 14 19.07 -15.52 36.75
N PRO A 15 18.61 -14.41 36.15
CA PRO A 15 17.22 -14.38 35.78
C PRO A 15 17.11 -15.50 34.75
N HIS A 16 16.17 -16.42 34.90
CA HIS A 16 15.73 -17.22 33.77
C HIS A 16 15.11 -16.26 32.75
N THR A 17 15.93 -15.48 32.04
CA THR A 17 15.53 -14.78 30.84
C THR A 17 15.14 -15.88 29.85
N ARG A 18 13.84 -16.03 29.65
CA ARG A 18 13.24 -16.91 28.62
C ARG A 18 13.60 -16.44 27.20
N SER A 19 14.18 -15.24 27.05
CA SER A 19 14.61 -14.71 25.77
C SER A 19 15.93 -15.34 25.33
N TYR A 20 15.90 -16.13 24.26
CA TYR A 20 17.09 -16.66 23.60
C TYR A 20 18.00 -15.55 23.04
N LEU A 21 17.41 -14.43 22.59
CA LEU A 21 18.15 -13.28 22.08
C LEU A 21 19.07 -12.69 23.15
N LEU A 22 18.58 -12.54 24.38
CA LEU A 22 19.38 -12.00 25.50
C LEU A 22 20.45 -12.95 26.04
N ARG A 23 20.52 -14.19 25.51
CA ARG A 23 21.59 -15.14 25.84
C ARG A 23 22.75 -15.09 24.85
N LEU A 24 22.59 -14.36 23.74
CA LEU A 24 23.67 -14.15 22.80
C LEU A 24 24.76 -13.28 23.44
N PRO A 25 26.04 -13.49 23.08
CA PRO A 25 27.11 -12.55 23.42
C PRO A 25 26.78 -11.14 22.93
N VAL A 26 27.24 -10.13 23.67
CA VAL A 26 26.91 -8.73 23.37
C VAL A 26 27.43 -8.33 21.99
N GLU A 27 28.56 -8.87 21.57
CA GLU A 27 29.18 -8.63 20.26
C GLU A 27 28.25 -9.06 19.13
N ILE A 28 27.63 -10.24 19.26
CA ILE A 28 26.66 -10.75 18.28
C ILE A 28 25.39 -9.89 18.27
N LEU A 29 24.95 -9.41 19.44
CA LEU A 29 23.83 -8.48 19.51
C LEU A 29 24.16 -7.17 18.79
N LEU A 30 25.37 -6.63 18.94
CA LEU A 30 25.79 -5.42 18.25
C LEU A 30 25.77 -5.61 16.74
N GLU A 31 26.29 -6.73 16.23
CA GLU A 31 26.24 -7.06 14.79
C GLU A 31 24.80 -7.12 14.28
N ILE A 32 23.90 -7.80 14.99
CA ILE A 32 22.48 -7.88 14.61
C ILE A 32 21.85 -6.49 14.59
N LEU A 33 22.09 -5.68 15.62
CA LEU A 33 21.52 -4.33 15.73
C LEU A 33 22.08 -3.39 14.67
N ASN A 34 23.32 -3.55 14.25
CA ASN A 34 23.95 -2.72 13.22
C ASN A 34 23.34 -2.92 11.82
N LEU A 35 22.66 -4.05 11.59
CA LEU A 35 21.90 -4.32 10.36
C LEU A 35 20.54 -3.61 10.31
N LEU A 36 20.10 -3.01 11.43
CA LEU A 36 18.77 -2.43 11.53
C LEU A 36 18.77 -0.94 11.21
N PRO A 37 17.75 -0.44 10.48
CA PRO A 37 17.55 0.98 10.31
C PRO A 37 17.41 1.73 11.66
N PRO A 38 17.81 3.01 11.73
CA PRO A 38 17.76 3.79 12.99
C PRO A 38 16.39 3.80 13.68
N HIS A 39 15.30 3.85 12.90
CA HIS A 39 13.94 3.85 13.45
C HIS A 39 13.55 2.50 14.08
N CYS A 40 14.10 1.38 13.62
CA CYS A 40 13.89 0.06 14.24
C CYS A 40 14.61 -0.04 15.59
N LEU A 41 15.77 0.60 15.73
CA LEU A 41 16.51 0.66 16.99
C LEU A 41 15.70 1.34 18.09
N LEU A 42 14.90 2.37 17.76
CA LEU A 42 14.00 3.01 18.71
C LEU A 42 12.91 2.07 19.24
N VAL A 43 12.42 1.15 18.40
CA VAL A 43 11.46 0.11 18.84
C VAL A 43 12.16 -0.85 19.78
N ILE A 44 13.38 -1.29 19.47
CA ILE A 44 14.18 -2.18 20.32
C ILE A 44 14.49 -1.53 21.67
N TYR A 45 14.84 -0.26 21.68
CA TYR A 45 15.09 0.53 22.89
C TYR A 45 13.91 0.50 23.89
N GLN A 46 12.69 0.32 23.39
CA GLN A 46 11.48 0.27 24.21
C GLN A 46 11.17 -1.13 24.76
N THR A 47 11.86 -2.18 24.33
CA THR A 47 11.49 -3.57 24.67
C THR A 47 11.84 -3.97 26.11
N CYS A 48 13.11 -3.89 26.51
CA CYS A 48 13.58 -4.33 27.82
C CYS A 48 14.82 -3.56 28.28
N ARG A 49 15.13 -3.62 29.59
CA ARG A 49 16.26 -2.88 30.18
C ARG A 49 17.63 -3.23 29.55
N PRO A 50 17.99 -4.51 29.30
CA PRO A 50 19.26 -4.85 28.66
C PRO A 50 19.39 -4.28 27.24
N LEU A 51 18.39 -4.49 26.39
CA LEU A 51 18.42 -3.96 25.01
C LEU A 51 18.39 -2.43 25.01
N ARG A 52 17.65 -1.81 25.93
CA ARG A 52 17.69 -0.35 26.11
C ARG A 52 19.10 0.14 26.39
N ALA A 53 19.81 -0.49 27.33
CA ALA A 53 21.18 -0.09 27.68
C ALA A 53 22.15 -0.25 26.51
N ILE A 54 22.11 -1.41 25.82
CA ILE A 54 22.96 -1.70 24.65
C ILE A 54 22.63 -0.71 23.52
N THR A 55 21.37 -0.58 23.13
CA THR A 55 20.96 0.31 22.05
C THR A 55 21.30 1.76 22.36
N HIS A 56 21.08 2.22 23.60
CA HIS A 56 21.46 3.57 23.99
C HIS A 56 22.96 3.80 23.86
N GLN A 57 23.77 2.95 24.51
CA GLN A 57 25.21 3.14 24.60
C GLN A 57 25.89 3.13 23.24
N TYR A 58 25.50 2.19 22.36
CA TYR A 58 26.22 1.95 21.10
C TYR A 58 25.61 2.66 19.89
N PHE A 59 24.32 3.00 19.92
CA PHE A 59 23.63 3.49 18.73
C PHE A 59 22.91 4.83 18.91
N LEU A 60 22.49 5.21 20.11
CA LEU A 60 21.70 6.44 20.31
C LEU A 60 22.50 7.55 21.01
N SER A 61 23.44 7.19 21.89
CA SER A 61 24.23 8.15 22.65
C SER A 61 25.06 9.02 21.71
N GLY A 62 24.93 10.35 21.86
CA GLY A 62 25.62 11.33 21.02
C GLY A 62 25.09 11.44 19.59
N ARG A 63 24.03 10.71 19.22
CA ARG A 63 23.34 10.94 17.94
C ARG A 63 22.31 12.07 18.10
N GLY A 64 22.16 12.89 17.06
CA GLY A 64 21.14 13.93 17.00
C GLY A 64 19.72 13.36 16.94
N GLU A 65 18.74 14.21 16.62
CA GLU A 65 17.34 13.79 16.53
C GLU A 65 17.13 12.74 15.42
N ILE A 66 16.89 11.48 15.81
CA ILE A 66 16.61 10.37 14.87
C ILE A 66 15.25 10.53 14.18
N LEU A 67 14.32 11.24 14.82
CA LEU A 67 12.97 11.49 14.30
C LEU A 67 12.82 12.95 13.83
N ALA A 68 13.84 13.47 13.14
CA ALA A 68 13.89 14.86 12.71
C ALA A 68 12.84 15.16 11.63
N THR A 69 12.66 14.27 10.65
CA THR A 69 11.74 14.48 9.52
C THR A 69 10.38 13.82 9.73
N LEU A 70 9.38 14.23 8.94
CA LEU A 70 8.08 13.55 8.87
C LEU A 70 8.24 12.10 8.42
N GLU A 71 9.10 11.85 7.45
CA GLU A 71 9.39 10.52 6.93
C GLU A 71 9.99 9.61 8.02
N ASP A 72 10.96 10.10 8.79
CA ASP A 72 11.56 9.33 9.89
C ASP A 72 10.52 8.91 10.92
N LYS A 73 9.62 9.84 11.29
CA LYS A 73 8.52 9.57 12.22
C LYS A 73 7.57 8.52 11.66
N LEU A 74 7.22 8.58 10.37
CA LEU A 74 6.37 7.59 9.75
C LEU A 74 7.03 6.21 9.63
N ARG A 75 8.32 6.13 9.28
CA ARG A 75 9.09 4.88 9.26
C ARG A 75 9.12 4.23 10.66
N TYR A 76 9.37 5.03 11.70
CA TYR A 76 9.30 4.57 13.09
C TYR A 76 7.91 4.06 13.47
N LEU A 77 6.85 4.84 13.20
CA LEU A 77 5.48 4.43 13.53
C LEU A 77 5.05 3.19 12.75
N THR A 78 5.45 3.06 11.48
CA THR A 78 5.19 1.87 10.68
C THR A 78 5.88 0.67 11.30
N CYS A 79 7.16 0.78 11.68
CA CYS A 79 7.87 -0.29 12.38
C CYS A 79 7.16 -0.70 13.68
N LEU A 80 6.74 0.26 14.50
CA LEU A 80 5.99 0.03 15.73
C LEU A 80 4.62 -0.62 15.47
N ALA A 81 3.92 -0.19 14.42
CA ALA A 81 2.61 -0.70 14.05
C ALA A 81 2.64 -2.15 13.60
N ARG A 82 3.78 -2.68 13.13
CA ARG A 82 3.91 -4.06 12.65
C ARG A 82 3.47 -5.10 13.70
N SER A 83 3.67 -4.82 14.99
CA SER A 83 3.24 -5.69 16.10
C SER A 83 1.85 -5.36 16.65
N LEU A 84 1.19 -4.33 16.15
CA LEU A 84 -0.11 -3.85 16.62
C LEU A 84 -1.17 -4.14 15.55
N PRO A 85 -1.86 -5.31 15.61
CA PRO A 85 -2.76 -5.75 14.53
C PRO A 85 -3.98 -4.84 14.38
N ASP A 86 -4.49 -4.28 15.47
CA ASP A 86 -5.70 -3.45 15.47
C ASP A 86 -5.40 -1.95 15.32
N TYR A 87 -4.20 -1.60 14.83
CA TYR A 87 -3.77 -0.23 14.59
C TYR A 87 -3.17 -0.06 13.19
N TRP A 88 -3.27 1.14 12.63
CA TRP A 88 -2.64 1.54 11.36
C TRP A 88 -1.98 2.91 11.50
N VAL A 89 -1.03 3.22 10.62
CA VAL A 89 -0.29 4.50 10.67
C VAL A 89 -0.95 5.47 9.71
N CYS A 90 -1.43 6.58 10.24
CA CYS A 90 -1.91 7.67 9.42
C CYS A 90 -0.73 8.52 8.98
N ALA A 91 -0.46 8.52 7.68
CA ALA A 91 0.58 9.36 7.10
C ALA A 91 0.35 10.84 7.44
N ARG A 92 -0.92 11.25 7.53
CA ARG A 92 -1.32 12.64 7.62
C ARG A 92 -1.06 13.30 8.97
N CYS A 93 -1.58 12.73 10.04
CA CYS A 93 -1.33 13.24 11.38
C CYS A 93 -0.08 12.64 12.02
N CYS A 94 0.56 11.67 11.36
CA CYS A 94 1.70 10.94 11.89
C CYS A 94 1.38 10.30 13.26
N LYS A 95 0.24 9.59 13.35
CA LYS A 95 -0.23 8.89 14.56
C LYS A 95 -0.73 7.48 14.24
N LEU A 96 -0.78 6.65 15.28
CA LEU A 96 -1.42 5.33 15.24
C LEU A 96 -2.92 5.47 15.50
N HIS A 97 -3.74 5.01 14.56
CA HIS A 97 -5.19 4.98 14.71
C HIS A 97 -5.66 3.56 14.94
N LYS A 98 -6.68 3.40 15.79
CA LYS A 98 -7.40 2.13 15.90
C LYS A 98 -8.14 1.85 14.59
N ILE A 99 -8.24 0.58 14.26
CA ILE A 99 -8.99 0.15 13.08
C ILE A 99 -10.49 0.36 13.26
N VAL A 100 -11.18 0.75 12.19
CA VAL A 100 -12.64 0.73 12.13
C VAL A 100 -13.09 -0.45 11.29
N TRP A 101 -13.86 -1.37 11.87
CA TRP A 101 -14.17 -2.70 11.30
C TRP A 101 -14.99 -2.67 10.00
N ARG A 102 -15.60 -1.53 9.66
CA ARG A 102 -16.37 -1.33 8.43
C ARG A 102 -15.55 -0.73 7.29
N ASP A 103 -14.33 -0.28 7.57
CA ASP A 103 -13.44 0.36 6.60
C ASP A 103 -12.80 -0.68 5.67
N VAL A 104 -13.28 -0.71 4.43
CA VAL A 104 -12.84 -1.54 3.30
C VAL A 104 -12.84 -0.68 2.03
N PRO A 105 -12.04 -1.00 0.99
CA PRO A 105 -11.93 -0.18 -0.22
C PRO A 105 -13.28 0.18 -0.88
N ALA A 106 -14.28 -0.71 -0.87
CA ALA A 106 -15.61 -0.45 -1.42
C ALA A 106 -16.44 0.64 -0.69
N THR A 107 -16.05 1.02 0.52
CA THR A 107 -16.82 1.91 1.39
C THR A 107 -16.28 3.34 1.33
N HIS A 108 -16.70 4.13 0.34
CA HIS A 108 -16.28 5.55 0.21
C HIS A 108 -16.77 6.48 1.34
N LEU A 109 -17.56 5.96 2.29
CA LEU A 109 -18.21 6.76 3.32
C LEU A 109 -17.37 6.92 4.60
N TYR A 110 -16.24 6.22 4.73
CA TYR A 110 -15.41 6.33 5.92
C TYR A 110 -14.19 7.20 5.66
N ASN A 111 -14.26 8.45 6.15
CA ASN A 111 -13.10 9.29 6.35
C ASN A 111 -12.69 9.15 7.83
N PRO A 112 -11.51 8.59 8.16
CA PRO A 112 -11.11 8.46 9.54
C PRO A 112 -11.09 9.82 10.24
N GLU A 113 -11.69 9.86 11.44
CA GLU A 113 -11.69 11.02 12.33
C GLU A 113 -10.25 11.37 12.72
N CYS A 114 -9.64 12.20 11.90
CA CYS A 114 -8.34 12.78 12.10
C CYS A 114 -8.57 14.28 12.25
N GLU A 115 -8.66 14.76 13.50
CA GLU A 115 -8.95 16.16 13.86
C GLU A 115 -8.02 17.19 13.20
N TYR A 116 -6.85 16.77 12.72
CA TYR A 116 -5.86 17.62 12.05
C TYR A 116 -5.79 17.39 10.53
N GLY A 117 -6.83 16.79 9.97
CA GLY A 117 -6.79 16.19 8.66
C GLY A 117 -7.50 16.97 7.55
N SER A 118 -6.81 17.97 7.00
CA SER A 118 -6.92 18.50 5.63
C SER A 118 -5.49 18.81 5.16
N ASP A 119 -4.61 17.84 4.97
CA ASP A 119 -4.18 17.28 3.66
C ASP A 119 -2.65 17.19 3.71
N LEU A 120 -2.04 16.05 3.38
CA LEU A 120 -0.56 15.98 3.25
C LEU A 120 -0.07 16.58 1.94
N TRP A 121 -0.97 16.70 0.97
CA TRP A 121 -0.70 17.19 -0.36
C TRP A 121 -1.40 18.54 -0.45
N ARG A 122 -0.58 19.59 -0.36
CA ARG A 122 -0.93 20.94 0.10
C ARG A 122 -1.77 21.75 -0.90
N ASP A 123 -2.15 21.16 -2.04
CA ASP A 123 -2.78 21.90 -3.12
C ASP A 123 -4.24 21.43 -3.36
N PRO A 124 -5.24 22.32 -3.17
CA PRO A 124 -6.65 22.03 -3.46
C PRO A 124 -6.91 21.57 -4.91
N GLU A 125 -6.09 21.98 -5.88
CA GLU A 125 -6.19 21.52 -7.26
C GLU A 125 -5.74 20.05 -7.40
N ASP A 126 -4.72 19.64 -6.65
CA ASP A 126 -4.25 18.24 -6.59
C ASP A 126 -5.32 17.30 -6.02
N ILE A 127 -6.12 17.78 -5.07
CA ILE A 127 -7.14 16.98 -4.38
C ILE A 127 -8.29 16.61 -5.32
N GLN A 128 -8.77 17.50 -6.18
CA GLN A 128 -9.82 17.17 -7.15
C GLN A 128 -9.35 16.16 -8.21
N ILE A 129 -8.10 16.28 -8.66
CA ILE A 129 -7.47 15.39 -9.64
C ILE A 129 -7.16 14.02 -9.02
N ARG A 130 -6.67 13.98 -7.79
CA ARG A 130 -6.39 12.74 -7.06
C ARG A 130 -7.66 12.04 -6.60
N ASN A 131 -8.75 12.77 -6.36
CA ASN A 131 -10.05 12.17 -6.04
C ASN A 131 -10.61 11.32 -7.19
N SER A 132 -10.41 11.67 -8.47
CA SER A 132 -10.91 10.83 -9.58
C SER A 132 -10.15 9.50 -9.71
N PHE A 133 -8.84 9.51 -9.47
CA PHE A 133 -7.96 8.32 -9.42
C PHE A 133 -8.17 7.49 -8.14
N ALA A 134 -8.34 8.15 -7.00
CA ALA A 134 -8.40 7.50 -5.68
C ALA A 134 -9.75 6.84 -5.37
N LEU A 135 -10.82 7.14 -6.11
CA LEU A 135 -12.15 6.59 -5.83
C LEU A 135 -12.21 5.06 -5.96
N ASN A 136 -11.39 4.47 -6.83
CA ASN A 136 -11.34 3.01 -7.04
C ASN A 136 -10.05 2.36 -6.49
N MET A 137 -9.17 3.14 -5.87
CA MET A 137 -7.91 2.65 -5.31
C MET A 137 -8.04 2.34 -3.82
N PRO A 138 -7.38 1.28 -3.32
CA PRO A 138 -7.29 1.07 -1.89
C PRO A 138 -6.46 2.20 -1.28
N ALA A 139 -6.94 2.80 -0.18
CA ALA A 139 -6.11 3.70 0.62
C ALA A 139 -4.92 2.94 1.23
N HIS A 140 -3.81 3.64 1.53
CA HIS A 140 -2.60 3.05 2.12
C HIS A 140 -2.89 2.21 3.37
N ARG A 141 -3.82 2.67 4.22
CA ARG A 141 -4.24 1.94 5.41
C ARG A 141 -4.82 0.55 5.09
N HIS A 142 -5.50 0.38 3.95
CA HIS A 142 -6.00 -0.92 3.52
C HIS A 142 -4.82 -1.84 3.17
N VAL A 143 -3.86 -1.35 2.39
CA VAL A 143 -2.63 -2.09 2.06
C VAL A 143 -1.84 -2.47 3.32
N GLN A 144 -1.61 -1.51 4.23
CA GLN A 144 -0.96 -1.76 5.51
C GLN A 144 -1.65 -2.88 6.31
N LEU A 145 -2.98 -2.82 6.43
CA LEU A 145 -3.74 -3.81 7.22
C LEU A 145 -3.74 -5.18 6.53
N THR A 146 -3.94 -5.23 5.22
CA THR A 146 -3.94 -6.48 4.46
C THR A 146 -2.60 -7.20 4.56
N LEU A 147 -1.49 -6.50 4.32
CA LEU A 147 -0.15 -7.07 4.40
C LEU A 147 0.21 -7.48 5.83
N LYS A 148 -0.16 -6.66 6.81
CA LYS A 148 0.02 -6.98 8.23
C LYS A 148 -0.72 -8.25 8.63
N TYR A 149 -2.01 -8.39 8.32
CA TYR A 149 -2.77 -9.59 8.67
C TYR A 149 -2.27 -10.83 7.93
N THR A 150 -1.83 -10.69 6.68
CA THR A 150 -1.25 -11.80 5.91
C THR A 150 0.06 -12.28 6.52
N ARG A 151 0.92 -11.36 6.97
CA ARG A 151 2.19 -11.68 7.65
C ARG A 151 1.98 -12.32 9.02
N LEU A 152 0.97 -11.87 9.77
CA LEU A 152 0.70 -12.38 11.11
C LEU A 152 0.12 -13.81 11.02
N ARG A 153 0.98 -14.81 11.26
CA ARG A 153 0.59 -16.24 11.22
C ARG A 153 -0.57 -16.60 12.16
N THR A 154 -0.73 -15.85 13.24
CA THR A 154 -1.78 -16.09 14.26
C THR A 154 -2.61 -14.83 14.44
N ILE A 155 -3.76 -14.77 13.74
CA ILE A 155 -4.73 -13.68 13.87
C ILE A 155 -6.04 -14.17 14.47
N LYS A 156 -6.72 -13.30 15.23
CA LYS A 156 -8.03 -13.59 15.82
C LYS A 156 -9.07 -13.73 14.71
N TRP A 157 -10.18 -14.43 14.99
CA TRP A 157 -11.27 -14.62 14.03
C TRP A 157 -11.78 -13.30 13.40
N ARG A 158 -11.87 -12.21 14.19
CA ARG A 158 -12.30 -10.89 13.70
C ARG A 158 -11.34 -10.31 12.66
N GLN A 159 -10.04 -10.49 12.89
CA GLN A 159 -8.98 -10.03 12.01
C GLN A 159 -8.96 -10.88 10.72
N ARG A 160 -9.17 -12.21 10.83
CA ARG A 160 -9.31 -13.09 9.65
C ARG A 160 -10.50 -12.70 8.79
N ARG A 161 -11.68 -12.52 9.41
CA ARG A 161 -12.89 -12.04 8.71
C ARG A 161 -12.67 -10.68 8.03
N ARG A 162 -11.89 -9.80 8.67
CA ARG A 162 -11.53 -8.51 8.08
C ARG A 162 -10.58 -8.68 6.89
N LEU A 163 -9.54 -9.51 7.01
CA LEU A 163 -8.62 -9.78 5.91
C LEU A 163 -9.38 -10.33 4.69
N GLN A 164 -10.30 -11.27 4.90
CA GLN A 164 -11.19 -11.77 3.84
C GLN A 164 -11.95 -10.62 3.15
N ARG A 165 -12.52 -9.68 3.92
CA ARG A 165 -13.22 -8.51 3.37
C ARG A 165 -12.31 -7.46 2.72
N LEU A 166 -11.02 -7.44 3.07
CA LEU A 166 -10.03 -6.57 2.40
C LEU A 166 -9.54 -7.19 1.09
N LEU A 167 -9.68 -8.51 0.95
CA LEU A 167 -9.26 -9.29 -0.21
C LEU A 167 -10.43 -9.68 -1.14
N GLU A 168 -11.69 -9.48 -0.70
CA GLU A 168 -12.86 -9.80 -1.52
C GLU A 168 -12.93 -8.88 -2.75
N PRO A 169 -13.39 -9.39 -3.90
CA PRO A 169 -13.69 -8.53 -5.04
C PRO A 169 -14.67 -7.42 -4.67
N HIS A 170 -14.35 -6.20 -5.08
CA HIS A 170 -15.17 -5.02 -4.85
C HIS A 170 -15.80 -4.57 -6.15
N TYR A 171 -17.11 -4.40 -6.13
CA TYR A 171 -17.89 -3.96 -7.28
C TYR A 171 -18.40 -2.55 -7.01
N PHE A 172 -18.14 -1.66 -7.95
CA PHE A 172 -18.57 -0.27 -7.90
C PHE A 172 -19.65 -0.10 -8.95
N PRO A 173 -20.94 -0.30 -8.58
CA PRO A 173 -22.02 0.08 -9.47
C PRO A 173 -21.96 1.59 -9.69
N ASP A 174 -22.39 2.00 -10.88
CA ASP A 174 -22.51 3.37 -11.36
C ASP A 174 -23.23 4.27 -10.33
N LYS A 175 -22.48 4.82 -9.37
CA LYS A 175 -23.03 5.64 -8.29
C LYS A 175 -23.34 7.02 -8.87
N GLU A 176 -24.61 7.37 -8.74
CA GLU A 176 -25.39 8.57 -9.07
C GLU A 176 -24.76 9.97 -8.83
N ARG A 177 -23.45 10.11 -8.61
CA ARG A 177 -22.81 11.38 -8.23
C ARG A 177 -21.61 11.80 -9.05
N PHE A 178 -21.18 11.03 -10.05
CA PHE A 178 -20.02 11.44 -10.86
C PHE A 178 -20.26 11.18 -12.35
N TYR A 179 -20.62 12.25 -13.07
CA TYR A 179 -20.75 12.33 -14.52
C TYR A 179 -21.50 11.14 -15.12
N ASN A 180 -22.83 11.16 -14.99
CA ASN A 180 -23.71 10.22 -15.66
C ASN A 180 -23.58 10.42 -17.18
N HIS A 181 -22.81 9.58 -17.86
CA HIS A 181 -22.98 9.36 -19.31
C HIS A 181 -24.30 8.62 -19.61
N LYS A 182 -25.19 8.45 -18.63
CA LYS A 182 -26.55 7.93 -18.84
C LYS A 182 -27.35 8.79 -19.81
N GLU A 183 -27.13 10.10 -19.82
CA GLU A 183 -27.72 10.99 -20.85
C GLU A 183 -27.12 10.75 -22.24
N GLU A 184 -25.92 10.17 -22.30
CA GLU A 184 -25.19 9.83 -23.53
C GLU A 184 -25.27 8.33 -23.85
N GLY A 185 -26.12 7.56 -23.15
CA GLY A 185 -26.39 6.16 -23.47
C GLY A 185 -25.22 5.20 -23.25
N ILE A 186 -24.29 5.51 -22.33
CA ILE A 186 -23.14 4.64 -21.99
C ILE A 186 -23.23 4.21 -20.52
N LEU A 187 -23.08 2.90 -20.28
CA LEU A 187 -23.04 2.31 -18.95
C LEU A 187 -21.58 2.00 -18.55
N GLU A 188 -21.10 2.57 -17.44
CA GLU A 188 -19.79 2.26 -16.85
C GLU A 188 -19.96 1.29 -15.67
N GLN A 189 -19.19 0.20 -15.68
CA GLN A 189 -19.04 -0.72 -14.55
C GLN A 189 -17.57 -0.79 -14.16
N SER A 190 -17.28 -0.81 -12.86
CA SER A 190 -15.92 -0.96 -12.35
C SER A 190 -15.88 -2.04 -11.28
N SER A 191 -14.83 -2.85 -11.32
CA SER A 191 -14.56 -3.90 -10.34
C SER A 191 -13.08 -3.92 -9.97
N PHE A 192 -12.80 -4.41 -8.78
CA PHE A 192 -11.46 -4.37 -8.18
C PHE A 192 -11.19 -5.69 -7.45
N TYR A 193 -10.04 -6.29 -7.73
CA TYR A 193 -9.69 -7.64 -7.31
C TYR A 193 -8.30 -7.63 -6.65
N PRO A 194 -8.24 -7.43 -5.33
CA PRO A 194 -6.99 -7.36 -4.58
C PRO A 194 -6.40 -8.74 -4.27
N LYS A 195 -5.07 -8.85 -4.22
CA LYS A 195 -4.32 -10.04 -3.83
C LYS A 195 -3.07 -9.66 -3.03
N VAL A 196 -2.55 -10.62 -2.27
CA VAL A 196 -1.19 -10.53 -1.70
C VAL A 196 -0.35 -11.65 -2.28
N ILE A 197 0.72 -11.29 -2.99
CA ILE A 197 1.68 -12.22 -3.60
C ILE A 197 3.05 -11.93 -2.99
N ASP A 198 3.68 -12.93 -2.38
CA ASP A 198 5.03 -12.81 -1.80
C ASP A 198 5.23 -11.58 -0.89
N GLY A 199 4.19 -11.26 -0.10
CA GLY A 199 4.21 -10.11 0.82
C GLY A 199 4.05 -8.74 0.14
N ARG A 200 3.70 -8.71 -1.15
CA ARG A 200 3.37 -7.51 -1.92
C ARG A 200 1.87 -7.41 -2.15
N TYR A 201 1.32 -6.20 -2.09
CA TYR A 201 -0.08 -5.97 -2.39
C TYR A 201 -0.23 -5.65 -3.87
N VAL A 202 -0.96 -6.48 -4.59
CA VAL A 202 -1.24 -6.30 -6.00
C VAL A 202 -2.74 -6.27 -6.22
N HIS A 203 -3.20 -5.60 -7.26
CA HIS A 203 -4.61 -5.68 -7.64
C HIS A 203 -4.81 -5.58 -9.14
N LEU A 204 -5.97 -6.08 -9.56
CA LEU A 204 -6.54 -5.88 -10.87
C LEU A 204 -7.77 -5.01 -10.73
N SER A 205 -7.85 -3.94 -11.53
CA SER A 205 -9.06 -3.15 -11.72
C SER A 205 -9.60 -3.42 -13.12
N VAL A 206 -10.88 -3.76 -13.24
CA VAL A 206 -11.54 -3.97 -14.53
C VAL A 206 -12.63 -2.92 -14.70
N GLN A 207 -12.55 -2.18 -15.78
CA GLN A 207 -13.52 -1.16 -16.17
C GLN A 207 -14.18 -1.57 -17.47
N THR A 208 -15.50 -1.61 -17.47
CA THR A 208 -16.30 -1.99 -18.62
C THR A 208 -17.20 -0.83 -18.99
N TYR A 209 -17.13 -0.39 -20.24
CA TYR A 209 -18.02 0.58 -20.84
C TYR A 209 -18.89 -0.15 -21.86
N LEU A 210 -20.21 -0.02 -21.74
CA LEU A 210 -21.17 -0.63 -22.65
C LEU A 210 -22.00 0.48 -23.33
N GLY A 211 -22.04 0.47 -24.66
CA GLY A 211 -22.91 1.34 -25.45
C GLY A 211 -24.34 0.83 -25.39
N ALA A 212 -25.19 1.45 -24.57
CA ALA A 212 -26.59 1.09 -24.44
C ALA A 212 -27.44 1.69 -25.58
N GLN A 213 -27.11 2.91 -26.02
CA GLN A 213 -27.82 3.62 -27.09
C GLN A 213 -26.88 4.29 -28.12
N ASN A 214 -25.64 4.58 -27.73
CA ASN A 214 -24.64 5.22 -28.57
C ASN A 214 -23.38 4.36 -28.68
N THR A 215 -22.65 4.54 -29.78
CA THR A 215 -21.32 3.96 -29.94
C THR A 215 -20.34 4.60 -28.97
N ILE A 216 -19.53 3.79 -28.30
CA ILE A 216 -18.51 4.26 -27.38
C ILE A 216 -17.41 4.95 -28.19
N SER A 217 -17.24 6.25 -27.93
CA SER A 217 -16.14 7.02 -28.47
C SER A 217 -15.10 7.32 -27.38
N ARG A 218 -13.88 7.67 -27.82
CA ARG A 218 -12.71 7.92 -26.95
C ARG A 218 -12.91 9.04 -25.94
N GLN A 219 -13.90 9.91 -26.13
CA GLN A 219 -14.16 11.06 -25.26
C GLN A 219 -14.89 10.67 -23.98
N PHE A 220 -15.55 9.51 -23.97
CA PHE A 220 -16.31 9.00 -22.82
C PHE A 220 -15.47 8.11 -21.89
N LEU A 221 -14.24 7.78 -22.29
CA LEU A 221 -13.37 6.88 -21.54
C LEU A 221 -12.56 7.64 -20.50
N ARG A 222 -12.63 7.20 -19.24
CA ARG A 222 -11.94 7.86 -18.10
C ARG A 222 -10.47 7.46 -18.04
N ARG A 223 -9.66 8.12 -18.86
CA ARG A 223 -8.20 7.96 -18.98
C ARG A 223 -7.46 8.11 -17.65
N GLU A 224 -7.98 8.96 -16.79
CA GLU A 224 -7.46 9.29 -15.46
C GLU A 224 -7.60 8.15 -14.45
N ARG A 225 -8.08 6.95 -14.82
CA ARG A 225 -8.25 5.83 -13.89
C ARG A 225 -7.27 4.67 -14.11
N ILE A 226 -6.36 4.79 -15.07
CA ILE A 226 -5.38 3.74 -15.40
C ILE A 226 -4.08 3.92 -14.60
N CYS A 227 -3.41 5.06 -14.74
CA CYS A 227 -2.23 5.42 -13.95
C CYS A 227 -2.09 6.94 -13.84
N HIS A 228 -1.62 7.45 -12.70
CA HIS A 228 -1.43 8.88 -12.46
C HIS A 228 -0.46 9.51 -13.47
N HIS A 229 0.67 8.84 -13.74
CA HIS A 229 1.68 9.31 -14.70
C HIS A 229 1.16 9.44 -16.13
N ILE A 230 0.10 8.71 -16.48
CA ILE A 230 -0.42 8.71 -17.85
C ILE A 230 -0.99 10.09 -18.24
N ARG A 231 -1.29 10.95 -17.27
CA ARG A 231 -1.74 12.33 -17.53
C ARG A 231 -0.66 13.21 -18.15
N ASP A 232 0.63 12.97 -17.86
CA ASP A 232 1.75 13.67 -18.51
C ASP A 232 2.16 13.00 -19.83
N TYR A 233 1.81 11.72 -20.00
CA TYR A 233 1.98 10.95 -21.23
C TYR A 233 0.69 10.91 -22.07
N LYS A 234 -0.07 12.02 -22.17
CA LYS A 234 -1.34 12.07 -22.95
C LYS A 234 -1.21 11.48 -24.35
N THR A 235 -0.04 11.61 -24.97
CA THR A 235 0.28 11.06 -26.28
C THR A 235 0.26 9.54 -26.30
N ASN A 236 0.89 8.86 -25.33
CA ASN A 236 0.97 7.39 -25.29
C ASN A 236 -0.37 6.73 -25.02
N LEU A 237 -1.19 7.29 -24.13
CA LEU A 237 -2.49 6.69 -23.84
C LEU A 237 -3.51 6.96 -24.95
N THR A 238 -3.48 8.15 -25.55
CA THR A 238 -4.31 8.40 -26.74
C THR A 238 -3.94 7.42 -27.84
N MET A 239 -2.63 7.24 -28.12
CA MET A 239 -2.17 6.23 -29.08
C MET A 239 -2.63 4.82 -28.69
N ALA A 240 -2.58 4.44 -27.41
CA ALA A 240 -3.04 3.12 -26.96
C ALA A 240 -4.53 2.88 -27.25
N PHE A 241 -5.40 3.86 -26.99
CA PHE A 241 -6.81 3.79 -27.38
C PHE A 241 -6.99 3.76 -28.88
N ASP A 242 -6.24 4.58 -29.63
CA ASP A 242 -6.33 4.65 -31.08
C ASP A 242 -5.97 3.30 -31.72
N MET A 243 -4.90 2.67 -31.22
CA MET A 243 -4.51 1.32 -31.61
C MET A 243 -5.59 0.31 -31.24
N ALA A 244 -6.16 0.38 -30.04
CA ALA A 244 -7.19 -0.57 -29.60
C ALA A 244 -8.47 -0.50 -30.45
N PHE A 245 -8.99 0.70 -30.72
CA PHE A 245 -10.14 0.89 -31.60
C PHE A 245 -9.85 0.49 -33.06
N SER A 246 -8.59 0.60 -33.50
CA SER A 246 -8.19 0.16 -34.85
C SER A 246 -8.01 -1.35 -34.96
N ALA A 247 -7.69 -2.03 -33.85
CA ALA A 247 -7.38 -3.46 -33.81
C ALA A 247 -8.62 -4.38 -33.71
N LYS A 248 -9.84 -3.80 -33.77
CA LYS A 248 -11.15 -4.49 -33.84
C LYS A 248 -11.26 -5.71 -32.91
N ASP A 249 -11.60 -5.47 -31.65
CA ASP A 249 -11.79 -6.47 -30.59
C ASP A 249 -10.53 -7.21 -30.11
N SER A 250 -9.36 -6.90 -30.66
CA SER A 250 -8.09 -7.41 -30.14
C SER A 250 -7.72 -6.70 -28.84
N GLN A 251 -7.40 -7.48 -27.81
CA GLN A 251 -6.85 -6.95 -26.56
C GLN A 251 -5.39 -6.54 -26.76
N LEU A 252 -5.10 -5.26 -26.58
CA LEU A 252 -3.74 -4.73 -26.65
C LEU A 252 -3.19 -4.48 -25.24
N PHE A 253 -1.90 -4.75 -25.05
CA PHE A 253 -1.23 -4.62 -23.76
C PHE A 253 -0.22 -3.48 -23.76
N PHE A 254 -0.16 -2.78 -22.65
CA PHE A 254 0.67 -1.61 -22.43
C PHE A 254 1.20 -1.60 -21.00
N SER A 255 2.17 -0.73 -20.72
CA SER A 255 2.73 -0.53 -19.39
C SER A 255 3.10 0.92 -19.18
N CYS A 256 3.01 1.40 -17.94
CA CYS A 256 3.64 2.66 -17.55
C CYS A 256 5.17 2.50 -17.59
N SER A 257 5.93 3.58 -17.74
CA SER A 257 7.40 3.55 -17.61
C SER A 257 7.89 4.08 -16.25
N SER A 258 6.97 4.57 -15.42
CA SER A 258 7.27 5.34 -14.21
C SER A 258 6.79 4.68 -12.91
N CYS A 259 5.88 3.72 -12.97
CA CYS A 259 5.45 2.92 -11.82
C CYS A 259 5.08 1.51 -12.27
N GLY A 260 4.94 0.58 -11.31
CA GLY A 260 4.54 -0.81 -11.53
C GLY A 260 3.07 -0.99 -11.95
N THR A 261 2.66 -0.32 -13.02
CA THR A 261 1.34 -0.46 -13.64
C THR A 261 1.45 -1.04 -15.03
N ASP A 262 0.75 -2.15 -15.26
CA ASP A 262 0.45 -2.68 -16.59
C ASP A 262 -1.04 -2.49 -16.88
N PHE A 263 -1.40 -2.36 -18.15
CA PHE A 263 -2.81 -2.29 -18.53
C PHE A 263 -3.07 -2.91 -19.89
N SER A 264 -4.32 -3.21 -20.15
CA SER A 264 -4.79 -3.67 -21.45
C SER A 264 -6.06 -2.98 -21.84
N ILE A 265 -6.24 -2.76 -23.13
CA ILE A 265 -7.44 -2.15 -23.69
C ILE A 265 -7.96 -3.09 -24.77
N GLN A 266 -9.21 -3.49 -24.64
CA GLN A 266 -9.99 -4.12 -25.70
C GLN A 266 -11.13 -3.15 -26.04
N ALA A 267 -11.26 -2.78 -27.31
CA ALA A 267 -12.23 -1.77 -27.73
C ALA A 267 -12.97 -2.18 -29.00
N SER A 268 -14.29 -2.01 -28.92
CA SER A 268 -15.26 -2.07 -30.01
C SER A 268 -16.18 -0.83 -29.91
N PRO A 269 -16.97 -0.53 -30.96
CA PRO A 269 -17.99 0.52 -30.87
C PRO A 269 -19.06 0.26 -29.78
N GLU A 270 -19.30 -0.99 -29.39
CA GLU A 270 -20.34 -1.41 -28.43
C GLU A 270 -19.77 -1.67 -27.03
N LEU A 271 -18.50 -2.06 -26.93
CA LEU A 271 -17.88 -2.52 -25.68
C LEU A 271 -16.43 -2.06 -25.59
N VAL A 272 -16.07 -1.43 -24.48
CA VAL A 272 -14.67 -1.19 -24.12
C VAL A 272 -14.38 -1.81 -22.77
N ILE A 273 -13.35 -2.65 -22.71
CA ILE A 273 -12.84 -3.25 -21.49
C ILE A 273 -11.42 -2.76 -21.25
N ILE A 274 -11.18 -2.21 -20.07
CA ILE A 274 -9.87 -1.77 -19.60
C ILE A 274 -9.52 -2.59 -18.37
N CYS A 275 -8.39 -3.31 -18.42
CA CYS A 275 -7.84 -4.01 -17.28
C CYS A 275 -6.55 -3.31 -16.84
N THR A 276 -6.42 -3.02 -15.55
CA THR A 276 -5.25 -2.36 -14.98
C THR A 276 -4.70 -3.21 -13.84
N TRP A 277 -3.43 -3.63 -13.96
CA TRP A 277 -2.70 -4.36 -12.93
C TRP A 277 -1.72 -3.42 -12.26
N GLN A 278 -1.73 -3.36 -10.93
CA GLN A 278 -0.85 -2.48 -10.16
C GLN A 278 -0.18 -3.24 -9.01
N ASP A 279 1.13 -3.02 -8.88
CA ASP A 279 1.92 -3.47 -7.74
C ASP A 279 2.14 -2.30 -6.77
N LEU A 280 1.44 -2.33 -5.63
CA LEU A 280 1.52 -1.30 -4.58
C LEU A 280 2.65 -1.57 -3.58
N GLY A 281 3.45 -2.61 -3.80
CA GLY A 281 4.63 -2.91 -3.02
C GLY A 281 4.38 -3.64 -1.70
N PRO A 282 5.43 -3.76 -0.88
CA PRO A 282 5.40 -4.49 0.38
C PRO A 282 4.85 -3.66 1.56
N GLU A 283 4.87 -4.23 2.76
CA GLU A 283 4.42 -3.53 3.98
C GLU A 283 5.41 -2.42 4.35
N GLY A 284 5.00 -1.16 4.19
CA GLY A 284 5.78 -0.05 4.71
C GLY A 284 5.05 1.30 4.75
N THR A 285 5.69 2.33 4.23
CA THR A 285 5.26 3.74 4.35
C THR A 285 4.73 4.29 3.05
N VAL A 286 4.05 5.44 3.12
CA VAL A 286 3.60 6.16 1.90
C VAL A 286 4.75 6.75 1.08
N PHE A 287 5.98 6.75 1.62
CA PHE A 287 7.19 7.20 0.94
C PHE A 287 7.96 6.02 0.31
N ASP A 288 7.46 4.80 0.45
CA ASP A 288 8.10 3.67 -0.21
C ASP A 288 7.89 3.84 -1.73
N PRO A 289 8.94 3.68 -2.56
CA PRO A 289 8.89 4.07 -3.96
C PRO A 289 7.74 3.44 -4.75
N GLU A 290 7.42 2.16 -4.49
CA GLU A 290 6.31 1.49 -5.16
C GLU A 290 4.95 2.11 -4.84
N TRP A 291 4.75 2.55 -3.59
CA TRP A 291 3.53 3.27 -3.22
C TRP A 291 3.55 4.70 -3.75
N GLU A 292 4.63 5.43 -3.48
CA GLU A 292 4.74 6.86 -3.79
C GLU A 292 4.62 7.13 -5.29
N SER A 293 5.23 6.29 -6.13
CA SER A 293 5.11 6.40 -7.59
C SER A 293 3.67 6.29 -8.09
N MET A 294 2.75 5.67 -7.36
CA MET A 294 1.34 5.63 -7.77
C MET A 294 0.62 6.97 -7.63
N PHE A 295 1.19 7.92 -6.89
CA PHE A 295 0.55 9.20 -6.53
C PHE A 295 1.45 10.44 -6.73
N CYS A 296 2.69 10.25 -7.19
CA CYS A 296 3.69 11.30 -7.34
C CYS A 296 4.50 11.10 -8.62
N ASP A 297 4.49 12.10 -9.51
CA ASP A 297 5.23 12.04 -10.78
C ASP A 297 6.76 12.15 -10.61
N LEU A 298 7.21 12.64 -9.44
CA LEU A 298 8.63 12.80 -9.12
C LEU A 298 9.30 11.46 -8.77
N THR A 299 8.53 10.48 -8.28
CA THR A 299 9.06 9.18 -7.88
C THR A 299 8.83 8.17 -8.99
N ARG A 300 9.92 7.57 -9.49
CA ARG A 300 9.87 6.59 -10.56
C ARG A 300 10.37 5.24 -10.08
N VAL A 301 9.57 4.20 -10.32
CA VAL A 301 9.95 2.80 -10.14
C VAL A 301 10.08 2.18 -11.51
N SER A 302 11.29 1.77 -11.86
CA SER A 302 11.52 1.01 -13.09
C SER A 302 10.96 -0.40 -12.92
N HIS A 303 10.13 -0.83 -13.87
CA HIS A 303 9.67 -2.22 -13.97
C HIS A 303 9.74 -2.68 -15.42
N GLN A 304 9.82 -4.00 -15.63
CA GLN A 304 9.72 -4.56 -16.98
C GLN A 304 8.24 -4.60 -17.40
N PRO A 305 7.90 -4.23 -18.65
CA PRO A 305 6.54 -4.32 -19.16
C PRO A 305 5.92 -5.70 -18.95
N GLY A 306 4.72 -5.74 -18.38
CA GLY A 306 3.99 -6.99 -18.10
C GLY A 306 4.34 -7.65 -16.76
N ASN A 307 5.25 -7.10 -15.96
CA ASN A 307 5.60 -7.69 -14.66
C ASN A 307 4.47 -7.64 -13.64
N ALA A 308 3.72 -6.53 -13.55
CA ALA A 308 2.59 -6.42 -12.61
C ALA A 308 1.48 -7.41 -12.98
N ARG A 309 1.22 -7.57 -14.29
CA ARG A 309 0.29 -8.60 -14.80
C ARG A 309 0.76 -10.01 -14.47
N LYS A 310 2.01 -10.36 -14.83
CA LYS A 310 2.58 -11.68 -14.53
C LYS A 310 2.54 -11.99 -13.03
N LEU A 311 2.89 -11.02 -12.18
CA LEU A 311 2.85 -11.16 -10.72
C LEU A 311 1.43 -11.46 -10.23
N TYR A 312 0.43 -10.78 -10.78
CA TYR A 312 -0.97 -10.99 -10.43
C TYR A 312 -1.50 -12.39 -10.83
N ASP A 313 -1.04 -12.90 -11.97
CA ASP A 313 -1.49 -14.17 -12.55
C ASP A 313 -0.80 -15.40 -11.92
N GLN A 314 0.26 -15.22 -11.12
CA GLN A 314 1.02 -16.31 -10.47
C GLN A 314 0.16 -17.24 -9.59
N LEU A 315 -1.00 -16.80 -9.11
CA LEU A 315 -1.89 -17.60 -8.25
C LEU A 315 -2.94 -18.43 -8.97
N GLU A 316 -3.18 -18.26 -10.27
CA GLU A 316 -4.12 -19.15 -10.98
C GLU A 316 -3.57 -20.59 -11.12
N ASN A 317 -2.29 -20.80 -10.82
CA ASN A 317 -1.63 -22.11 -10.86
C ASN A 317 -1.30 -22.72 -9.48
N ASN A 318 -1.67 -22.06 -8.37
CA ASN A 318 -1.43 -22.57 -7.01
C ASN A 318 -2.76 -22.67 -6.26
N GLU A 319 -3.42 -23.84 -6.37
CA GLU A 319 -4.66 -24.18 -5.64
C GLU A 319 -4.52 -24.17 -4.10
N ASP A 320 -3.32 -23.94 -3.56
CA ASP A 320 -3.01 -24.13 -2.14
C ASP A 320 -3.43 -22.99 -1.19
N TYR A 321 -4.07 -21.92 -1.67
CA TYR A 321 -4.46 -20.78 -0.81
C TYR A 321 -5.96 -20.59 -0.59
N LEU A 322 -6.82 -21.46 -1.15
CA LEU A 322 -8.27 -21.45 -0.88
C LEU A 322 -8.70 -22.27 0.35
N VAL A 323 -7.74 -22.73 1.16
CA VAL A 323 -8.04 -23.38 2.45
C VAL A 323 -7.31 -22.68 3.60
N LEU A 324 -7.75 -21.47 4.00
CA LEU A 324 -7.29 -20.82 5.25
C LEU A 324 -8.38 -20.05 6.02
#